data_AF-A0A420HJ33-F1
#
_entry.id   AF-A0A420HJ33-F1
#
_cell.length_a   1.000
_cell.length_b   1.000
_cell.length_c   1.000
_cell.angle_alpha   90.00
_cell.angle_beta   90.00
_cell.angle_gamma   90.00
#
_symmetry.space_group_name_H-M   'P 1'
#
loop_
_entity.id
_entity.type
_entity.pdbx_description
1 polymer ?
#
loop_
_entity_poly.entity_id
_entity_poly.type
_entity_poly.pdbx_seq_one_letter_code
_entity_poly.pdbx_strand_id
1 'polypeptide(L)'
;MAIKQKSTMTKTRRRKRDIDQISEDIRSPKHLEQHKNAKSAEDLPAFGLHYCVECAKWFESENSMVSHRKGSTHKRQVKALKEEPYTQKEAEAAIGLRIDNGSRRSQQEKPEILEVNMENC
;
A
#
# COMPACT_ATOMS: atom_id res chain seq x y z
N MET A 1 32.41 3.88 -3.44
CA MET A 1 31.10 3.35 -3.87
C MET A 1 30.90 3.67 -5.35
N ALA A 2 30.65 2.69 -6.22
CA ALA A 2 30.48 2.94 -7.65
C ALA A 2 29.21 3.75 -7.92
N ILE A 3 29.30 4.79 -8.78
CA ILE A 3 28.15 5.57 -9.23
C ILE A 3 27.24 4.63 -10.03
N LYS A 4 26.10 4.25 -9.44
CA LYS A 4 25.13 3.37 -10.10
C LYS A 4 24.49 4.08 -11.28
N GLN A 5 24.58 3.47 -12.46
CA GLN A 5 23.92 3.92 -13.69
C GLN A 5 22.39 3.96 -13.51
N LYS A 6 21.75 5.11 -13.73
CA LYS A 6 20.30 5.34 -13.50
C LYS A 6 19.43 4.32 -14.26
N SER A 7 19.79 4.02 -15.51
CA SER A 7 19.08 3.06 -16.39
C SER A 7 19.03 1.64 -15.82
N THR A 8 19.92 1.27 -14.89
CA THR A 8 19.94 -0.06 -14.29
C THR A 8 19.03 -0.19 -13.06
N MET A 9 18.62 0.94 -12.47
CA MET A 9 17.75 0.99 -11.30
C MET A 9 16.27 1.05 -11.67
N THR A 10 15.94 1.68 -12.80
CA THR A 10 14.56 1.82 -13.30
C THR A 10 14.07 0.62 -14.12
N LYS A 11 14.86 -0.45 -14.24
CA LYS A 11 14.46 -1.67 -14.97
C LYS A 11 13.27 -2.35 -14.28
N THR A 12 12.32 -2.85 -15.07
CA THR A 12 11.10 -3.53 -14.61
C THR A 12 11.38 -4.68 -13.63
N ARG A 13 12.44 -5.46 -13.85
CA ARG A 13 12.85 -6.56 -12.95
C ARG A 13 13.24 -6.13 -11.52
N ARG A 14 13.44 -4.82 -11.28
CA ARG A 14 13.79 -4.22 -9.98
C ARG A 14 12.73 -3.23 -9.50
N ARG A 15 11.57 -3.22 -10.15
CA ARG A 15 10.47 -2.32 -9.82
C ARG A 15 10.01 -2.61 -8.39
N LYS A 16 9.84 -1.54 -7.63
CA LYS A 16 9.30 -1.58 -6.27
C LYS A 16 7.80 -1.33 -6.36
N ARG A 17 7.13 -1.52 -5.23
CA ARG A 17 5.74 -1.09 -5.11
C ARG A 17 5.62 0.42 -5.31
N ASP A 18 4.60 0.81 -6.05
CA ASP A 18 4.27 2.20 -6.38
C ASP A 18 3.47 2.86 -5.23
N ILE A 19 3.46 4.19 -5.19
CA ILE A 19 2.92 4.98 -4.06
C ILE A 19 1.40 4.85 -3.94
N ASP A 20 0.71 4.77 -5.07
CA ASP A 20 -0.73 4.51 -5.18
C ASP A 20 -1.11 3.17 -4.52
N GLN A 21 -0.39 2.09 -4.81
CA GLN A 21 -0.62 0.79 -4.18
C GLN A 21 -0.41 0.82 -2.65
N ILE A 22 0.57 1.60 -2.18
CA ILE A 22 0.83 1.75 -0.73
C ILE A 22 -0.29 2.55 -0.08
N SER A 23 -0.83 3.57 -0.76
CA SER A 23 -1.97 4.33 -0.26
C SER A 23 -3.21 3.43 -0.09
N GLU A 24 -3.41 2.46 -0.99
CA GLU A 24 -4.48 1.47 -0.92
C GLU A 24 -4.25 0.46 0.21
N ASP A 25 -2.99 0.04 0.42
CA ASP A 25 -2.57 -0.79 1.57
C ASP A 25 -2.91 -0.11 2.91
N ILE A 26 -2.72 1.21 3.00
CA ILE A 26 -3.04 2.00 4.20
C ILE A 26 -4.54 2.19 4.36
N ARG A 27 -5.27 2.40 3.25
CA ARG A 27 -6.73 2.60 3.26
C ARG A 27 -7.49 1.31 3.60
N SER A 28 -6.99 0.15 3.18
CA SER A 28 -7.68 -1.13 3.33
C SER A 28 -6.78 -2.22 3.89
N PRO A 29 -7.08 -2.77 5.09
CA PRO A 29 -6.25 -3.80 5.70
C PRO A 29 -6.24 -5.10 4.88
N LYS A 30 -7.34 -5.39 4.17
CA LYS A 30 -7.46 -6.55 3.28
C LYS A 30 -6.41 -6.54 2.16
N HIS A 31 -6.12 -5.39 1.56
CA HIS A 31 -5.15 -5.28 0.48
C HIS A 31 -3.73 -5.53 1.00
N LEU A 32 -3.42 -4.99 2.19
CA LEU A 32 -2.17 -5.23 2.88
C LEU A 32 -1.97 -6.71 3.23
N GLU A 33 -3.01 -7.39 3.72
CA GLU A 33 -2.97 -8.83 4.01
C GLU A 33 -2.73 -9.65 2.73
N GLN A 34 -3.46 -9.35 1.65
CA GLN A 34 -3.27 -10.01 0.35
C GLN A 34 -1.82 -9.87 -0.12
N HIS A 35 -1.23 -8.69 0.00
CA HIS A 35 0.17 -8.51 -0.33
C HIS A 35 1.11 -9.35 0.54
N LYS A 36 0.91 -9.35 1.87
CA LYS A 36 1.77 -10.12 2.77
C LYS A 36 1.68 -11.61 2.46
N ASN A 37 0.47 -12.11 2.19
CA ASN A 37 0.20 -13.51 1.88
C ASN A 37 0.72 -13.93 0.50
N ALA A 38 0.85 -13.00 -0.45
CA ALA A 38 1.43 -13.27 -1.76
C ALA A 38 2.92 -13.65 -1.71
N LYS A 39 3.58 -13.51 -0.56
CA LYS A 39 4.99 -13.84 -0.36
C LYS A 39 5.14 -14.96 0.67
N SER A 40 5.86 -16.01 0.31
CA SER A 40 6.25 -17.13 1.15
C SER A 40 7.15 -16.67 2.29
N ALA A 41 6.76 -16.91 3.55
CA ALA A 41 7.49 -16.45 4.73
C ALA A 41 8.98 -16.80 4.71
N GLU A 42 9.35 -17.96 4.15
CA GLU A 42 10.72 -18.47 4.05
C GLU A 42 11.65 -17.59 3.22
N ASP A 43 11.12 -16.91 2.20
CA ASP A 43 11.91 -16.08 1.29
C ASP A 43 12.13 -14.65 1.83
N LEU A 44 11.42 -14.28 2.89
CA LEU A 44 11.49 -12.95 3.47
C LEU A 44 12.54 -12.86 4.60
N PRO A 45 13.18 -11.69 4.75
CA PRO A 45 14.05 -11.46 5.90
C PRO A 45 13.22 -11.55 7.19
N ALA A 46 13.79 -12.22 8.19
CA ALA A 46 13.15 -12.48 9.48
C ALA A 46 11.72 -13.04 9.37
N PHE A 47 11.49 -13.94 8.41
CA PHE A 47 10.19 -14.58 8.18
C PHE A 47 9.02 -13.60 7.98
N GLY A 48 9.31 -12.38 7.53
CA GLY A 48 8.28 -11.34 7.38
C GLY A 48 7.72 -10.81 8.70
N LEU A 49 8.45 -10.93 9.82
CA LEU A 49 8.00 -10.35 11.09
C LEU A 49 8.10 -8.82 11.08
N HIS A 50 9.17 -8.28 10.48
CA HIS A 50 9.47 -6.86 10.53
C HIS A 50 9.18 -6.16 9.20
N TYR A 51 7.98 -5.57 9.06
CA TYR A 51 7.54 -4.83 7.87
C TYR A 51 7.29 -3.35 8.11
N CYS A 52 7.77 -2.49 7.21
CA CYS A 52 7.36 -1.10 7.09
C CYS A 52 6.37 -0.95 5.93
N VAL A 53 5.13 -0.60 6.24
CA VAL A 53 4.03 -0.47 5.26
C VAL A 53 4.32 0.67 4.28
N GLU A 54 4.67 1.84 4.79
CA GLU A 54 4.84 3.06 4.00
C GLU A 54 5.97 2.98 2.96
N CYS A 55 7.03 2.23 3.27
CA CYS A 55 8.17 2.04 2.37
C CYS A 55 8.15 0.68 1.65
N ALA A 56 7.11 -0.13 1.89
CA ALA A 56 6.97 -1.50 1.40
C ALA A 56 8.26 -2.35 1.52
N LYS A 57 8.91 -2.28 2.69
CA LYS A 57 10.22 -2.91 2.94
C LYS A 57 10.20 -3.81 4.17
N TRP A 58 10.81 -4.98 4.01
CA TRP A 58 11.05 -5.95 5.07
C TRP A 58 12.44 -5.76 5.68
N PHE A 59 12.56 -6.01 6.98
CA PHE A 59 13.76 -5.86 7.78
C PHE A 59 14.11 -7.16 8.49
N GLU A 60 15.37 -7.31 8.88
CA GLU A 60 15.87 -8.49 9.61
C GLU A 60 15.60 -8.42 11.12
N SER A 61 15.46 -7.22 11.69
CA SER A 61 15.33 -7.00 13.12
C SER A 61 14.48 -5.78 13.43
N GLU A 62 13.96 -5.73 14.65
CA GLU A 62 13.18 -4.58 15.14
C GLU A 62 14.02 -3.30 15.18
N ASN A 63 15.27 -3.37 15.63
CA ASN A 63 16.19 -2.23 15.70
C ASN A 63 16.43 -1.61 14.30
N SER A 64 16.57 -2.44 13.28
CA SER A 64 16.70 -2.00 11.88
C SER A 64 15.42 -1.32 11.37
N MET A 65 14.24 -1.74 11.82
CA MET A 65 12.99 -1.06 11.50
C MET A 65 12.86 0.29 12.22
N VAL A 66 13.16 0.34 13.51
CA VAL A 66 13.05 1.56 14.32
C VAL A 66 14.02 2.63 13.83
N SER A 67 15.26 2.25 13.50
CA SER A 67 16.23 3.17 12.90
C SER A 67 15.79 3.65 11.52
N HIS A 68 15.20 2.78 10.69
CA HIS A 68 14.63 3.17 9.40
C HIS A 68 13.53 4.23 9.53
N ARG A 69 12.61 4.08 10.49
CA ARG A 69 11.52 5.05 10.74
C ARG A 69 12.05 6.45 11.09
N LYS A 70 13.19 6.53 11.77
CA LYS A 70 13.83 7.81 12.12
C LYS A 70 14.55 8.48 10.93
N GLY A 71 14.87 7.70 9.89
CA GLY A 71 15.62 8.13 8.72
C GLY A 71 14.88 9.11 7.80
N SER A 72 15.65 9.88 7.01
CA SER A 72 15.11 10.89 6.09
C SER A 72 14.32 10.29 4.93
N THR A 73 14.72 9.11 4.45
CA THR A 73 14.05 8.41 3.35
C THR A 73 12.61 8.04 3.69
N HIS A 74 12.40 7.52 4.90
CA HIS A 74 11.09 7.20 5.44
C HIS A 74 10.25 8.47 5.62
N LYS A 75 10.81 9.51 6.28
CA LYS A 75 10.12 10.79 6.46
C LYS A 75 9.69 11.43 5.14
N ARG A 76 10.49 11.31 4.08
CA ARG A 76 10.12 11.77 2.74
C ARG A 76 8.95 10.97 2.16
N GLN A 77 8.95 9.65 2.35
CA GLN A 77 7.87 8.77 1.91
C GLN A 77 6.55 9.08 2.62
N VAL A 78 6.59 9.26 3.95
CA VAL A 78 5.43 9.68 4.75
C VAL A 78 4.84 10.98 4.21
N LYS A 79 5.69 11.96 3.86
CA LYS A 79 5.22 13.22 3.29
C LYS A 79 4.53 13.02 1.95
N ALA A 80 5.10 12.20 1.06
CA ALA A 80 4.48 11.88 -0.22
C ALA A 80 3.13 11.14 -0.06
N LEU A 81 3.00 10.27 0.93
CA LEU A 81 1.75 9.53 1.20
C LEU A 81 0.64 10.38 1.83
N LYS A 82 0.95 11.58 2.32
CA LYS A 82 -0.06 12.53 2.80
C LYS A 82 -0.80 13.23 1.67
N GLU A 83 -0.17 13.34 0.52
CA GLU A 83 -0.77 13.89 -0.68
C GLU A 83 -1.66 12.82 -1.32
N GLU A 84 -2.73 13.23 -1.99
CA GLU A 84 -3.59 12.29 -2.71
C GLU A 84 -2.78 11.64 -3.84
N PRO A 85 -2.78 10.30 -3.96
CA PRO A 85 -2.03 9.63 -5.02
C PRO A 85 -2.58 10.01 -6.39
N TYR A 86 -1.68 10.35 -7.30
CA TYR A 86 -2.06 10.65 -8.69
C TYR A 86 -2.69 9.43 -9.35
N THR A 87 -3.84 9.61 -9.99
CA THR A 87 -4.56 8.52 -10.66
C THR A 87 -4.72 8.77 -12.15
N GLN A 88 -4.89 7.69 -12.91
CA GLN A 88 -5.14 7.78 -14.36
C GLN A 88 -6.38 8.63 -14.70
N LYS A 89 -7.41 8.60 -13.84
CA LYS A 89 -8.63 9.42 -14.02
C LYS A 89 -8.35 10.91 -13.95
N GLU A 90 -7.39 11.30 -13.12
CA GLU A 90 -6.96 12.69 -13.01
C GLU A 90 -6.20 13.14 -14.27
N ALA A 91 -5.37 12.25 -14.82
CA ALA A 91 -4.68 12.48 -16.09
C ALA A 91 -5.66 12.68 -17.25
N GLU A 92 -6.68 11.83 -17.34
CA GLU A 92 -7.73 11.92 -18.36
C GLU A 92 -8.58 13.18 -18.19
N ALA A 93 -8.96 13.50 -16.95
CA ALA A 93 -9.71 14.71 -16.65
C ALA A 93 -8.92 15.99 -17.01
N ALA A 94 -7.59 15.99 -16.88
CA ALA A 94 -6.74 17.10 -17.28
C ALA A 94 -6.72 17.33 -18.80
N ILE A 95 -6.91 16.27 -19.59
CA ILE A 95 -7.03 16.33 -21.06
C ILE A 95 -8.49 16.65 -21.49
N GLY A 96 -9.44 16.67 -20.55
CA GLY A 96 -10.86 16.88 -20.82
C GLY A 96 -11.63 15.60 -21.13
N LEU A 97 -10.99 14.43 -21.00
CA LEU A 97 -11.65 13.12 -21.04
C LEU A 97 -12.24 12.84 -19.67
N ARG A 98 -13.49 13.26 -19.45
CA ARG A 98 -14.28 12.85 -18.27
C ARG A 98 -15.33 11.85 -18.67
N ILE A 99 -15.38 10.74 -17.93
CA ILE A 99 -16.47 9.77 -18.01
C ILE A 99 -17.62 10.35 -17.18
N ASP A 100 -18.67 10.84 -17.84
CA ASP A 100 -19.92 11.24 -17.22
C ASP A 100 -20.74 10.00 -16.84
N ASN A 101 -20.29 9.31 -15.79
CA ASN A 101 -21.16 8.36 -15.10
C ASN A 101 -22.29 9.19 -14.49
N GLY A 102 -23.41 9.32 -15.22
CA GLY A 102 -24.56 10.15 -14.85
C GLY A 102 -25.02 9.96 -13.40
N SER A 103 -25.91 10.82 -12.91
CA SER A 103 -26.28 10.87 -11.48
C SER A 103 -26.64 9.47 -10.94
N ARG A 104 -25.76 8.88 -10.10
CA ARG A 104 -26.04 7.60 -9.45
C ARG A 104 -27.25 7.79 -8.52
N ARG A 105 -28.42 7.33 -8.96
CA ARG A 105 -29.58 7.19 -8.08
C ARG A 105 -29.28 6.15 -7.00
N SER A 106 -29.11 6.62 -5.76
CA SER A 106 -29.47 5.98 -4.49
C SER A 106 -29.65 4.45 -4.51
N GLN A 107 -28.63 3.71 -4.09
CA GLN A 107 -28.77 2.35 -3.56
C GLN A 107 -27.66 2.12 -2.52
N GLN A 108 -27.87 1.56 -1.33
CA GLN A 108 -29.05 1.18 -0.56
C GLN A 108 -28.51 0.77 0.83
N GLU A 109 -29.37 0.82 1.83
CA GLU A 109 -29.10 0.68 3.26
C GLU A 109 -28.30 -0.56 3.66
N LYS A 110 -27.44 -0.39 4.68
CA LYS A 110 -26.66 -1.45 5.34
C LYS A 110 -27.57 -2.12 6.38
N PRO A 111 -27.99 -3.39 6.23
CA PRO A 111 -28.77 -4.04 7.28
C PRO A 111 -27.89 -4.40 8.47
N GLU A 112 -28.47 -4.19 9.65
CA GLU A 112 -27.95 -4.46 10.98
C GLU A 112 -27.56 -5.93 11.18
N ILE A 113 -26.50 -6.13 11.96
CA ILE A 113 -26.00 -7.45 12.38
C ILE A 113 -27.00 -8.01 13.39
N LEU A 114 -27.71 -9.08 13.03
CA LEU A 114 -28.52 -9.85 13.97
C LEU A 114 -27.61 -10.58 14.97
N GLU A 115 -27.80 -10.28 16.25
CA GLU A 115 -27.29 -11.06 17.37
C GLU A 115 -27.81 -12.50 17.28
N VAL A 116 -26.91 -13.48 17.28
CA VAL A 116 -27.26 -14.87 17.57
C VAL A 116 -26.75 -15.17 18.96
N ASN A 117 -27.62 -14.95 19.94
CA ASN A 117 -27.61 -15.71 21.18
C ASN A 117 -27.86 -17.18 20.80
N MET A 118 -26.87 -18.03 21.03
CA MET A 118 -27.08 -19.47 21.03
C MET A 118 -26.56 -20.03 22.35
N GLU A 119 -27.42 -19.90 23.36
CA GLU A 119 -27.54 -20.98 24.33
C GLU A 119 -27.77 -22.28 23.55
N ASN A 120 -26.95 -23.30 23.80
CA ASN A 120 -27.42 -24.65 23.98
C ASN A 120 -26.29 -25.57 24.48
N CYS A 121 -26.55 -26.11 25.68
CA CYS A 121 -25.99 -27.29 26.35
C CYS A 121 -24.50 -27.26 26.72
#